data_AF-A0A4Q5UNF6-F1
#
_entry.id   AF-A0A4Q5UNF6-F1
#
_cell.length_a   1.000
_cell.length_b   1.000
_cell.length_c   1.000
_cell.angle_alpha   90.00
_cell.angle_beta   90.00
_cell.angle_gamma   90.00
#
_symmetry.space_group_name_H-M   'P 1'
#
loop_
_entity.id
_entity.type
_entity.pdbx_description
1 polymer ?
#
loop_
_entity_poly.entity_id
_entity_poly.type
_entity_poly.pdbx_seq_one_letter_code
_entity_poly.pdbx_strand_id
1 'polypeptide(L)'
;TLHEFGHAIGLLHEHSSPISGINWDKEKLYKEYAKMGWTRDDVDQQVFYTYNKSYTNGTKYDNKSIMHYPIMPGETVDNYVIDWNLVLSPGDIDIIKALYPMKGKRKNEVVRVNMQNFGGIVMQGNEKKGGISLFPSFDLKTGGKGGPVKMVFKFYDEEGYGFQDEDGAYQENGTVATLRTVTLPPNKQIKYNQGGKKDFEFFLPLDQIPADALSQNMIVTFKIVYQTAEKEQKNLYVSQPLQFRYAKK
;
A
#
# COMPACT_ATOMS: atom_id res chain seq x y z
N THR A 1 28.01 0.32 -1.52
CA THR A 1 27.31 -0.49 -0.50
C THR A 1 26.33 0.32 0.35
N LEU A 2 26.71 1.47 0.94
CA LEU A 2 25.77 2.27 1.74
C LEU A 2 24.54 2.75 0.96
N HIS A 3 24.73 3.24 -0.27
CA HIS A 3 23.66 3.67 -1.18
C HIS A 3 22.60 2.58 -1.39
N GLU A 4 23.02 1.39 -1.82
CA GLU A 4 22.12 0.25 -2.05
C GLU A 4 21.40 -0.21 -0.78
N PHE A 5 22.07 -0.19 0.37
CA PHE A 5 21.42 -0.49 1.63
C PHE A 5 20.39 0.58 2.03
N GLY A 6 20.60 1.84 1.63
CA GLY A 6 19.61 2.91 1.73
C GLY A 6 18.32 2.56 0.99
N HIS A 7 18.43 2.08 -0.26
CA HIS A 7 17.26 1.58 -1.01
C HIS A 7 16.56 0.42 -0.31
N ALA A 8 17.33 -0.52 0.24
CA ALA A 8 16.77 -1.67 0.95
C ALA A 8 15.93 -1.27 2.18
N ILE A 9 16.21 -0.10 2.78
CA ILE A 9 15.44 0.47 3.91
C ILE A 9 14.50 1.61 3.48
N GLY A 10 14.20 1.72 2.19
CA GLY A 10 13.16 2.59 1.65
C GLY A 10 13.58 4.03 1.39
N LEU A 11 14.89 4.32 1.35
CA LEU A 11 15.37 5.62 0.87
C LEU A 11 15.37 5.66 -0.67
N LEU A 12 14.93 6.78 -1.21
CA LEU A 12 14.87 7.03 -2.65
C LEU A 12 16.04 7.92 -3.10
N HIS A 13 16.27 8.03 -4.40
CA HIS A 13 17.32 8.91 -4.91
C HIS A 13 17.04 10.38 -4.59
N GLU A 14 18.05 11.07 -4.11
CA GLU A 14 17.92 12.46 -3.64
C GLU A 14 17.82 13.46 -4.82
N HIS A 15 18.41 13.14 -5.98
CA HIS A 15 18.29 13.98 -7.19
C HIS A 15 16.85 14.01 -7.72
N SER A 16 16.10 12.92 -7.55
CA SER A 16 14.66 12.79 -7.88
C SER A 16 13.74 13.48 -6.86
N SER A 17 14.29 14.22 -5.90
CA SER A 17 13.50 15.03 -4.98
C SER A 17 12.77 16.14 -5.76
N PRO A 18 11.45 16.34 -5.58
CA PRO A 18 10.68 17.40 -6.24
C PRO A 18 11.07 18.81 -5.78
N ILE A 19 11.94 18.92 -4.77
CA ILE A 19 12.50 20.17 -4.26
C ILE A 19 14.01 20.30 -4.53
N SER A 20 14.61 19.39 -5.33
CA SER A 20 16.04 19.46 -5.67
C SER A 20 16.40 20.71 -6.47
N GLY A 21 15.47 21.17 -7.31
CA GLY A 21 15.67 22.36 -8.16
C GLY A 21 16.77 22.21 -9.20
N ILE A 22 17.20 20.97 -9.50
CA ILE A 22 18.29 20.71 -10.44
C ILE A 22 17.90 21.17 -11.84
N ASN A 23 18.71 22.07 -12.40
CA ASN A 23 18.47 22.68 -13.70
C ASN A 23 19.19 21.92 -14.82
N TRP A 24 18.65 20.73 -15.15
CA TRP A 24 19.21 19.81 -16.14
C TRP A 24 19.29 20.43 -17.55
N ASP A 25 20.43 20.26 -18.23
CA ASP A 25 20.56 20.49 -19.68
C ASP A 25 19.98 19.30 -20.45
N LYS A 26 18.65 19.23 -20.51
CA LYS A 26 17.92 18.05 -21.01
C LYS A 26 18.31 17.65 -22.44
N GLU A 27 18.42 18.62 -23.36
CA GLU A 27 18.74 18.33 -24.75
C GLU A 27 20.16 17.79 -24.93
N LYS A 28 21.11 18.27 -24.12
CA LYS A 28 22.45 17.70 -24.10
C LYS A 28 22.44 16.29 -23.52
N LEU A 29 21.75 16.07 -22.39
CA LEU A 29 21.66 14.76 -21.75
C LEU A 29 21.00 13.72 -22.65
N TYR A 30 19.91 14.05 -23.35
CA TYR A 30 19.31 13.13 -24.34
C TYR A 30 20.32 12.71 -25.40
N LYS A 31 21.13 13.63 -25.92
CA LYS A 31 22.15 13.32 -26.94
C LYS A 31 23.28 12.45 -26.38
N GLU A 32 23.70 12.68 -25.15
CA GLU A 32 24.75 11.89 -24.50
C GLU A 32 24.25 10.46 -24.19
N TYR A 33 23.09 10.31 -23.57
CA TYR A 33 22.52 9.00 -23.24
C TYR A 33 22.09 8.21 -24.48
N ALA A 34 21.70 8.87 -25.57
CA ALA A 34 21.44 8.19 -26.84
C ALA A 34 22.67 7.45 -27.39
N LYS A 35 23.90 7.92 -27.10
CA LYS A 35 25.14 7.19 -27.45
C LYS A 35 25.27 5.86 -26.71
N MET A 36 24.60 5.73 -25.57
CA MET A 36 24.50 4.51 -24.77
C MET A 36 23.27 3.67 -25.11
N GLY A 37 22.51 4.04 -26.15
CA GLY A 37 21.32 3.34 -26.61
C GLY A 37 20.04 3.67 -25.83
N TRP A 38 20.04 4.68 -24.97
CA TRP A 38 18.84 5.08 -24.23
C TRP A 38 17.92 5.92 -25.11
N THR A 39 16.62 5.66 -25.00
CA THR A 39 15.59 6.52 -25.59
C THR A 39 15.40 7.78 -24.74
N ARG A 40 14.68 8.78 -25.29
CA ARG A 40 14.30 9.95 -24.50
C ARG A 40 13.43 9.58 -23.30
N ASP A 41 12.53 8.63 -23.47
CA ASP A 41 11.66 8.14 -22.40
C ASP A 41 12.48 7.47 -21.28
N ASP A 42 13.53 6.71 -21.63
CA ASP A 42 14.45 6.15 -20.62
C ASP A 42 15.11 7.25 -19.79
N VAL A 43 15.63 8.30 -20.45
CA VAL A 43 16.26 9.44 -19.76
C VAL A 43 15.25 10.19 -18.88
N ASP A 44 14.02 10.37 -19.37
CA ASP A 44 12.95 11.01 -18.60
C ASP A 44 12.62 10.23 -17.33
N GLN A 45 12.52 8.91 -17.42
CA GLN A 45 12.18 8.05 -16.28
C GLN A 45 13.35 7.82 -15.32
N GLN A 46 14.59 7.76 -15.81
CA GLN A 46 15.74 7.39 -15.00
C GLN A 46 16.50 8.60 -14.44
N VAL A 47 16.49 9.75 -15.13
CA VAL A 47 17.31 10.93 -14.78
C VAL A 47 16.44 12.10 -14.30
N PHE A 48 15.34 12.38 -15.01
CA PHE A 48 14.52 13.57 -14.74
C PHE A 48 13.29 13.31 -13.87
N TYR A 49 12.96 12.03 -13.65
CA TYR A 49 11.82 11.67 -12.85
C TYR A 49 11.94 12.24 -11.43
N THR A 50 10.83 12.78 -10.94
CA THR A 50 10.73 13.26 -9.56
C THR A 50 9.60 12.56 -8.83
N TYR A 51 9.86 12.20 -7.58
CA TYR A 51 8.84 11.58 -6.73
C TYR A 51 7.78 12.60 -6.30
N ASN A 52 6.58 12.12 -6.01
CA ASN A 52 5.56 12.97 -5.37
C ASN A 52 6.05 13.38 -3.96
N LYS A 53 5.73 14.61 -3.52
CA LYS A 53 6.22 15.20 -2.25
C LYS A 53 5.97 14.33 -1.01
N SER A 54 4.96 13.46 -1.05
CA SER A 54 4.66 12.52 0.05
C SER A 54 5.67 11.37 0.20
N TYR A 55 6.52 11.14 -0.81
CA TYR A 55 7.47 10.02 -0.90
C TYR A 55 8.93 10.44 -0.73
N THR A 56 9.21 11.69 -0.39
CA THR A 56 10.60 12.18 -0.31
C THR A 56 11.24 11.82 1.02
N ASN A 57 12.56 11.63 1.01
CA ASN A 57 13.34 11.28 2.21
C ASN A 57 13.25 12.36 3.31
N GLY A 58 12.82 13.59 3.00
CA GLY A 58 12.61 14.65 3.98
C GLY A 58 11.93 15.89 3.40
N THR A 59 11.87 16.96 4.21
CA THR A 59 11.31 18.27 3.82
C THR A 59 12.34 19.23 3.20
N LYS A 60 13.60 18.80 3.06
CA LYS A 60 14.72 19.59 2.51
C LYS A 60 15.56 18.70 1.61
N TYR A 61 16.06 19.27 0.53
CA TYR A 61 17.02 18.62 -0.37
C TYR A 61 18.42 18.59 0.25
N ASP A 62 19.12 17.46 0.12
CA ASP A 62 20.47 17.26 0.64
C ASP A 62 21.47 16.83 -0.46
N ASN A 63 22.24 17.77 -0.99
CA ASN A 63 23.24 17.49 -2.01
C ASN A 63 24.43 16.63 -1.53
N LYS A 64 24.57 16.41 -0.21
CA LYS A 64 25.60 15.54 0.37
C LYS A 64 25.07 14.16 0.74
N SER A 65 23.79 13.89 0.50
CA SER A 65 23.18 12.60 0.80
C SER A 65 23.91 11.47 0.10
N ILE A 66 24.12 10.36 0.81
CA ILE A 66 24.60 9.11 0.23
C ILE A 66 23.67 8.61 -0.89
N MET A 67 22.41 9.05 -0.90
CA MET A 67 21.38 8.70 -1.90
C MET A 67 21.40 9.63 -3.13
N HIS A 68 22.30 10.60 -3.19
CA HIS A 68 22.44 11.49 -4.33
C HIS A 68 23.38 10.87 -5.38
N TYR A 69 22.95 10.79 -6.64
CA TYR A 69 23.86 10.43 -7.74
C TYR A 69 24.76 11.61 -8.09
N PRO A 70 26.01 11.37 -8.53
CA PRO A 70 26.84 12.47 -8.98
C PRO A 70 26.17 13.23 -10.13
N ILE A 71 26.39 14.55 -10.17
CA ILE A 71 26.03 15.41 -11.29
C ILE A 71 27.33 15.88 -11.90
N MET A 72 27.63 15.43 -13.10
CA MET A 72 28.89 15.70 -13.78
C MET A 72 28.91 17.09 -14.44
N PRO A 73 30.11 17.67 -14.65
CA PRO A 73 30.25 18.94 -15.36
C PRO A 73 29.54 18.93 -16.72
N GLY A 74 28.65 19.90 -16.92
CA GLY A 74 27.90 20.09 -18.15
C GLY A 74 26.63 19.24 -18.28
N GLU A 75 26.17 18.57 -17.23
CA GLU A 75 24.83 17.98 -17.18
C GLU A 75 23.74 19.01 -16.82
N THR A 76 24.14 20.16 -16.29
CA THR A 76 23.28 21.26 -15.84
C THR A 76 23.60 22.55 -16.59
N VAL A 77 22.61 23.41 -16.77
CA VAL A 77 22.77 24.68 -17.51
C VAL A 77 23.48 25.77 -16.67
N ASP A 78 23.48 25.62 -15.35
CA ASP A 78 24.06 26.56 -14.38
C ASP A 78 25.41 26.08 -13.80
N ASN A 79 25.98 25.02 -14.36
CA ASN A 79 27.20 24.36 -13.88
C ASN A 79 27.11 23.85 -12.44
N TYR A 80 25.91 23.52 -11.97
CA TYR A 80 25.73 22.79 -10.73
C TYR A 80 26.30 21.36 -10.85
N VAL A 81 27.23 21.01 -9.96
CA VAL A 81 28.00 19.76 -9.97
C VAL A 81 27.98 19.14 -8.58
N ILE A 82 27.87 17.81 -8.53
CA ILE A 82 27.93 17.01 -7.31
C ILE A 82 28.86 15.83 -7.58
N ASP A 83 29.87 15.65 -6.74
CA ASP A 83 30.75 14.48 -6.79
C ASP A 83 30.13 13.30 -6.02
N TRP A 84 30.77 12.13 -6.08
CA TRP A 84 30.35 10.96 -5.34
C TRP A 84 30.33 11.21 -3.83
N ASN A 85 29.14 11.11 -3.23
CA ASN A 85 28.98 11.03 -1.79
C ASN A 85 29.30 9.59 -1.35
N LEU A 86 30.32 9.41 -0.51
CA LEU A 86 30.81 8.09 -0.08
C LEU A 86 30.48 7.77 1.39
N VAL A 87 29.92 8.74 2.12
CA VAL A 87 29.57 8.63 3.54
C VAL A 87 28.17 9.18 3.77
N LEU A 88 27.54 8.77 4.89
CA LEU A 88 26.25 9.30 5.29
C LEU A 88 26.36 10.80 5.63
N SER A 89 25.45 11.60 5.08
CA SER A 89 25.31 12.99 5.48
C SER A 89 24.62 13.10 6.87
N PRO A 90 24.68 14.27 7.53
CA PRO A 90 23.84 14.54 8.69
C PRO A 90 22.35 14.38 8.39
N GLY A 91 21.91 14.75 7.17
CA GLY A 91 20.53 14.58 6.69
C GLY A 91 20.12 13.12 6.63
N ASP A 92 20.96 12.25 6.04
CA ASP A 92 20.72 10.80 5.98
C ASP A 92 20.56 10.21 7.38
N ILE A 93 21.44 10.59 8.31
CA ILE A 93 21.41 10.12 9.70
C ILE A 93 20.12 10.56 10.40
N ASP A 94 19.71 11.81 10.21
CA ASP A 94 18.51 12.35 10.85
C ASP A 94 17.23 11.72 10.29
N ILE A 95 17.17 11.51 8.98
CA ILE A 95 16.05 10.84 8.30
C ILE A 95 15.92 9.41 8.78
N ILE A 96 17.01 8.64 8.83
CA ILE A 96 16.98 7.25 9.31
C ILE A 96 16.63 7.17 10.79
N LYS A 97 17.09 8.10 11.63
CA LYS A 97 16.66 8.19 13.04
C LYS A 97 15.16 8.49 13.16
N ALA A 98 14.60 9.28 12.25
CA ALA A 98 13.18 9.59 12.22
C ALA A 98 12.32 8.40 11.76
N LEU A 99 12.77 7.69 10.72
CA LEU A 99 12.10 6.50 10.18
C LEU A 99 12.21 5.30 11.14
N TYR A 100 13.39 5.09 11.74
CA TYR A 100 13.74 3.94 12.57
C TYR A 100 14.32 4.37 13.93
N PRO A 101 13.53 5.01 14.82
CA PRO A 101 14.03 5.47 16.11
C PRO A 101 14.43 4.29 17.00
N MET A 102 15.65 4.34 17.55
CA MET A 102 16.18 3.29 18.44
C MET A 102 15.37 3.17 19.75
N LYS A 103 14.90 4.31 20.27
CA LYS A 103 14.11 4.43 21.52
C LYS A 103 13.10 5.57 21.36
N GLY A 104 11.98 5.49 22.09
CA GLY A 104 10.96 6.54 22.13
C GLY A 104 9.70 6.24 21.30
N LYS A 105 8.70 7.11 21.42
CA LYS A 105 7.46 7.02 20.64
C LYS A 105 7.76 7.37 19.19
N ARG A 106 7.55 6.44 18.27
CA ARG A 106 7.61 6.69 16.83
C ARG A 106 6.60 7.80 16.48
N LYS A 107 7.10 8.92 15.95
CA LYS A 107 6.23 9.99 15.42
C LYS A 107 5.58 9.45 14.14
N ASN A 108 4.29 9.75 13.94
CA ASN A 108 3.51 9.29 12.77
C ASN A 108 3.29 7.77 12.66
N GLU A 109 3.29 7.02 13.77
CA GLU A 109 2.82 5.63 13.70
C GLU A 109 1.39 5.55 13.16
N VAL A 110 1.23 4.68 12.17
CA VAL A 110 -0.06 4.22 11.67
C VAL A 110 -0.48 2.95 12.41
N VAL A 111 -1.74 2.57 12.22
CA VAL A 111 -2.24 1.28 12.68
C VAL A 111 -1.46 0.18 11.98
N ARG A 112 -0.85 -0.73 12.76
CA ARG A 112 -0.23 -1.95 12.26
C ARG A 112 -1.02 -3.15 12.74
N VAL A 113 -1.16 -4.14 11.88
CA VAL A 113 -1.81 -5.41 12.20
C VAL A 113 -0.90 -6.55 11.82
N ASN A 114 -0.94 -7.62 12.60
CA ASN A 114 -0.36 -8.90 12.25
C ASN A 114 -1.46 -9.96 12.40
N MET A 115 -1.77 -10.61 11.29
CA MET A 115 -2.75 -11.68 11.22
C MET A 115 -2.17 -12.97 11.82
N GLN A 116 -2.91 -13.61 12.72
CA GLN A 116 -2.52 -14.85 13.38
C GLN A 116 -3.72 -15.81 13.45
N ASN A 117 -3.46 -17.11 13.53
CA ASN A 117 -4.49 -18.14 13.74
C ASN A 117 -5.70 -18.00 12.79
N PHE A 118 -5.45 -17.74 11.51
CA PHE A 118 -6.51 -17.59 10.52
C PHE A 118 -7.17 -18.96 10.30
N GLY A 119 -8.35 -19.14 10.88
CA GLY A 119 -9.13 -20.38 10.87
C GLY A 119 -10.05 -20.51 9.64
N GLY A 120 -9.90 -19.64 8.64
CA GLY A 120 -10.75 -19.59 7.47
C GLY A 120 -11.99 -18.71 7.67
N ILE A 121 -12.94 -18.84 6.74
CA ILE A 121 -14.13 -18.00 6.67
C ILE A 121 -15.33 -18.89 6.47
N VAL A 122 -16.27 -18.85 7.41
CA VAL A 122 -17.55 -19.53 7.26
C VAL A 122 -18.46 -18.65 6.43
N MET A 123 -18.78 -19.09 5.22
CA MET A 123 -19.69 -18.41 4.29
C MET A 123 -20.95 -19.25 4.13
N GLN A 124 -22.11 -18.63 4.31
CA GLN A 124 -23.39 -19.34 4.29
C GLN A 124 -24.52 -18.42 3.81
N GLY A 125 -25.49 -19.00 3.10
CA GLY A 125 -26.76 -18.31 2.81
C GLY A 125 -27.53 -17.99 4.09
N ASN A 126 -28.21 -16.85 4.07
CA ASN A 126 -29.02 -16.33 5.16
C ASN A 126 -30.39 -15.91 4.61
N GLU A 127 -31.31 -16.88 4.54
CA GLU A 127 -32.67 -16.69 4.03
C GLU A 127 -33.44 -15.59 4.76
N LYS A 128 -33.26 -15.51 6.09
CA LYS A 128 -33.94 -14.49 6.92
C LYS A 128 -33.54 -13.07 6.56
N LYS A 129 -32.29 -12.86 6.14
CA LYS A 129 -31.79 -11.55 5.71
C LYS A 129 -31.79 -11.38 4.19
N GLY A 130 -32.04 -12.43 3.41
CA GLY A 130 -32.00 -12.41 1.96
C GLY A 130 -30.60 -12.23 1.37
N GLY A 131 -29.57 -12.86 1.96
CA GLY A 131 -28.18 -12.61 1.59
C GLY A 131 -27.20 -13.73 1.95
N ILE A 132 -25.91 -13.41 1.87
CA ILE A 132 -24.79 -14.25 2.31
C ILE A 132 -24.20 -13.63 3.59
N SER A 133 -24.03 -14.46 4.62
CA SER A 133 -23.31 -14.10 5.84
C SER A 133 -21.90 -14.70 5.80
N LEU A 134 -20.89 -13.88 6.11
CA LEU A 134 -19.49 -14.28 6.20
C LEU A 134 -18.97 -14.07 7.63
N PHE A 135 -18.30 -15.08 8.17
CA PHE A 135 -17.73 -15.07 9.52
C PHE A 135 -16.24 -15.46 9.43
N PRO A 136 -15.33 -14.49 9.26
CA PRO A 136 -13.89 -14.77 9.28
C PRO A 136 -13.40 -15.07 10.69
N SER A 137 -12.61 -16.12 10.85
CA SER A 137 -12.04 -16.52 12.15
C SER A 137 -10.55 -16.24 12.18
N PHE A 138 -10.10 -15.34 13.06
CA PHE A 138 -8.69 -14.98 13.18
C PHE A 138 -8.36 -14.23 14.46
N ASP A 139 -7.07 -14.22 14.78
CA ASP A 139 -6.49 -13.36 15.81
C ASP A 139 -5.74 -12.19 15.14
N LEU A 140 -5.90 -11.00 15.68
CA LEU A 140 -5.24 -9.81 15.20
C LEU A 140 -4.39 -9.22 16.32
N LYS A 141 -3.08 -9.20 16.11
CA LYS A 141 -2.14 -8.46 16.96
C LYS A 141 -1.96 -7.06 16.39
N THR A 142 -2.43 -6.05 17.12
CA THR A 142 -2.26 -4.65 16.75
C THR A 142 -0.93 -4.12 17.27
N GLY A 143 -0.37 -3.14 16.56
CA GLY A 143 0.86 -2.46 16.94
C GLY A 143 0.84 -0.99 16.54
N GLY A 144 1.64 -0.18 17.23
CA GLY A 144 1.71 1.25 16.99
C GLY A 144 0.50 2.01 17.53
N LYS A 145 -0.08 2.92 16.74
CA LYS A 145 -1.30 3.64 17.13
C LYS A 145 -2.54 2.78 16.90
N GLY A 146 -3.55 2.97 17.74
CA GLY A 146 -4.90 2.50 17.46
C GLY A 146 -5.60 3.41 16.47
N GLY A 147 -6.68 2.93 15.86
CA GLY A 147 -7.44 3.71 14.89
C GLY A 147 -8.42 2.87 14.07
N PRO A 148 -9.26 3.54 13.27
CA PRO A 148 -10.21 2.87 12.40
C PRO A 148 -9.49 2.15 11.25
N VAL A 149 -9.94 0.93 10.95
CA VAL A 149 -9.61 0.19 9.73
C VAL A 149 -10.89 -0.31 9.08
N LYS A 150 -10.88 -0.44 7.76
CA LYS A 150 -11.94 -1.12 7.01
C LYS A 150 -11.52 -2.56 6.81
N MET A 151 -12.35 -3.50 7.22
CA MET A 151 -12.24 -4.90 6.86
C MET A 151 -13.21 -5.14 5.71
N VAL A 152 -12.71 -5.68 4.59
CA VAL A 152 -13.45 -5.72 3.33
C VAL A 152 -13.37 -7.13 2.75
N PHE A 153 -14.51 -7.62 2.32
CA PHE A 153 -14.65 -8.81 1.48
C PHE A 153 -14.98 -8.37 0.06
N LYS A 154 -14.22 -8.84 -0.93
CA LYS A 154 -14.47 -8.60 -2.34
C LYS A 154 -14.78 -9.90 -3.08
N PHE A 155 -15.64 -9.81 -4.08
CA PHE A 155 -16.13 -10.95 -4.83
C PHE A 155 -15.74 -10.83 -6.31
N TYR A 156 -15.28 -11.95 -6.85
CA TYR A 156 -14.76 -12.08 -8.20
C TYR A 156 -15.26 -13.38 -8.82
N ASP A 157 -15.23 -13.46 -10.15
CA ASP A 157 -15.40 -14.71 -10.86
C ASP A 157 -14.16 -15.62 -10.76
N GLU A 158 -14.22 -16.80 -11.39
CA GLU A 158 -13.11 -17.77 -11.41
C GLU A 158 -11.89 -17.28 -12.20
N GLU A 159 -12.06 -16.33 -13.11
CA GLU A 159 -11.00 -15.72 -13.91
C GLU A 159 -10.33 -14.54 -13.17
N GLY A 160 -10.89 -14.12 -12.04
CA GLY A 160 -10.37 -13.05 -11.18
C GLY A 160 -10.91 -11.66 -11.53
N TYR A 161 -11.91 -11.54 -12.39
CA TYR A 161 -12.58 -10.26 -12.64
C TYR A 161 -13.61 -9.99 -11.54
N GLY A 162 -13.60 -8.75 -11.04
CA GLY A 162 -14.51 -8.34 -9.97
C GLY A 162 -15.94 -8.24 -10.50
N PHE A 163 -16.90 -8.82 -9.77
CA PHE A 163 -18.31 -8.60 -10.09
C PHE A 163 -18.63 -7.12 -9.98
N GLN A 164 -19.26 -6.57 -11.02
CA GLN A 164 -19.59 -5.15 -11.06
C GLN A 164 -20.80 -4.87 -10.19
N ASP A 165 -20.71 -3.78 -9.43
CA ASP A 165 -21.80 -3.25 -8.64
C ASP A 165 -22.55 -2.16 -9.41
N GLU A 166 -23.88 -2.15 -9.33
CA GLU A 166 -24.72 -1.25 -10.13
C GLU A 166 -25.30 -0.07 -9.33
N ASP A 167 -25.44 -0.18 -8.01
CA ASP A 167 -26.15 0.81 -7.19
C ASP A 167 -25.25 1.63 -6.23
N GLY A 168 -23.99 1.22 -6.08
CA GLY A 168 -22.98 1.88 -5.26
C GLY A 168 -23.01 1.49 -3.77
N ALA A 169 -23.92 0.61 -3.34
CA ALA A 169 -24.18 0.34 -1.92
C ALA A 169 -23.23 -0.71 -1.33
N TYR A 170 -23.02 -1.83 -2.01
CA TYR A 170 -22.14 -2.91 -1.57
C TYR A 170 -20.95 -3.06 -2.51
N GLN A 171 -20.09 -2.05 -2.54
CA GLN A 171 -18.89 -2.07 -3.37
C GLN A 171 -17.65 -1.43 -2.75
N GLU A 172 -16.51 -1.76 -3.33
CA GLU A 172 -15.31 -0.96 -3.20
C GLU A 172 -14.60 -0.84 -4.55
N ASN A 173 -14.50 0.39 -5.05
CA ASN A 173 -13.98 0.74 -6.37
C ASN A 173 -14.75 0.07 -7.53
N GLY A 174 -16.08 0.01 -7.43
CA GLY A 174 -16.99 -0.54 -8.45
C GLY A 174 -17.12 -2.07 -8.43
N THR A 175 -16.34 -2.75 -7.60
CA THR A 175 -16.45 -4.21 -7.41
C THR A 175 -17.31 -4.53 -6.20
N VAL A 176 -18.23 -5.49 -6.36
CA VAL A 176 -19.10 -6.01 -5.29
C VAL A 176 -18.27 -6.40 -4.06
N ALA A 177 -18.64 -5.81 -2.92
CA ALA A 177 -17.93 -5.95 -1.67
C ALA A 177 -18.85 -5.73 -0.46
N THR A 178 -18.55 -6.42 0.64
CA THR A 178 -19.11 -6.07 1.96
C THR A 178 -18.00 -5.66 2.90
N LEU A 179 -18.25 -4.64 3.72
CA LEU A 179 -17.23 -4.07 4.59
C LEU A 179 -17.75 -3.72 5.97
N ARG A 180 -16.81 -3.67 6.93
CA ARG A 180 -17.04 -3.13 8.26
C ARG A 180 -15.88 -2.25 8.66
N THR A 181 -16.19 -1.12 9.27
CA THR A 181 -15.18 -0.28 9.93
C THR A 181 -15.05 -0.72 11.38
N VAL A 182 -13.82 -1.02 11.81
CA VAL A 182 -13.50 -1.42 13.19
C VAL A 182 -12.43 -0.49 13.73
N THR A 183 -12.61 -0.01 14.96
CA THR A 183 -11.58 0.77 15.66
C THR A 183 -10.68 -0.19 16.43
N LEU A 184 -9.43 -0.30 15.99
CA LEU A 184 -8.45 -1.18 16.60
C LEU A 184 -7.73 -0.47 17.77
N PRO A 185 -7.68 -1.06 18.97
CA PRO A 185 -6.86 -0.54 20.07
C PRO A 185 -5.35 -0.68 19.77
N PRO A 186 -4.49 0.19 20.34
CA PRO A 186 -3.04 0.06 20.20
C PRO A 186 -2.49 -1.12 20.99
N ASN A 187 -1.54 -1.86 20.41
CA ASN A 187 -0.71 -2.87 21.09
C ASN A 187 -1.52 -3.95 21.86
N LYS A 188 -2.56 -4.51 21.23
CA LYS A 188 -3.45 -5.53 21.79
C LYS A 188 -3.51 -6.75 20.89
N GLN A 189 -3.98 -7.86 21.46
CA GLN A 189 -4.43 -9.02 20.71
C GLN A 189 -5.96 -9.06 20.78
N ILE A 190 -6.60 -9.25 19.62
CA ILE A 190 -8.05 -9.26 19.45
C ILE A 190 -8.41 -10.55 18.75
N LYS A 191 -9.48 -11.22 19.18
CA LYS A 191 -9.96 -12.47 18.60
C LYS A 191 -11.29 -12.23 17.93
N TYR A 192 -11.45 -12.73 16.71
CA TYR A 192 -12.70 -12.66 15.94
C TYR A 192 -13.17 -14.07 15.60
N ASN A 193 -14.43 -14.41 15.90
CA ASN A 193 -15.07 -15.70 15.59
C ASN A 193 -14.21 -16.94 15.96
N GLN A 194 -13.39 -16.85 17.01
CA GLN A 194 -12.57 -17.96 17.49
C GLN A 194 -13.39 -18.96 18.32
N GLY A 195 -13.01 -20.24 18.28
CA GLY A 195 -13.67 -21.30 19.06
C GLY A 195 -15.13 -21.56 18.65
N GLY A 196 -15.45 -21.39 17.35
CA GLY A 196 -16.79 -21.63 16.80
C GLY A 196 -17.80 -20.50 17.04
N LYS A 197 -17.36 -19.37 17.61
CA LYS A 197 -18.20 -18.17 17.77
C LYS A 197 -18.54 -17.54 16.42
N LYS A 198 -19.71 -16.89 16.35
CA LYS A 198 -20.20 -16.13 15.19
C LYS A 198 -20.61 -14.71 15.62
N ASP A 199 -19.72 -14.02 16.31
CA ASP A 199 -19.93 -12.69 16.90
C ASP A 199 -19.46 -11.54 15.99
N PHE A 200 -18.77 -11.84 14.90
CA PHE A 200 -18.28 -10.86 13.93
C PHE A 200 -18.73 -11.22 12.50
N GLU A 201 -19.95 -10.82 12.16
CA GLU A 201 -20.59 -11.05 10.85
C GLU A 201 -20.27 -9.92 9.86
N PHE A 202 -20.09 -10.32 8.59
CA PHE A 202 -20.27 -9.49 7.40
C PHE A 202 -21.46 -10.03 6.62
N PHE A 203 -22.19 -9.13 5.96
CA PHE A 203 -23.40 -9.49 5.25
C PHE A 203 -23.40 -8.86 3.86
N LEU A 204 -23.76 -9.64 2.84
CA LEU A 204 -23.93 -9.19 1.46
C LEU A 204 -25.33 -9.62 0.98
N PRO A 205 -26.25 -8.68 0.71
CA PRO A 205 -27.55 -9.00 0.11
C PRO A 205 -27.41 -9.69 -1.25
N LEU A 206 -28.36 -10.56 -1.61
CA LEU A 206 -28.30 -11.29 -2.89
C LEU A 206 -28.54 -10.41 -4.11
N ASP A 207 -29.33 -9.34 -3.97
CA ASP A 207 -29.63 -8.39 -5.05
C ASP A 207 -28.43 -7.51 -5.44
N GLN A 208 -27.36 -7.55 -4.65
CA GLN A 208 -26.08 -6.88 -4.91
C GLN A 208 -25.10 -7.78 -5.69
N ILE A 209 -25.49 -9.03 -5.96
CA ILE A 209 -24.65 -10.00 -6.66
C ILE A 209 -25.29 -10.27 -8.02
N PRO A 210 -24.53 -10.23 -9.12
CA PRO A 210 -25.04 -10.62 -10.43
C PRO A 210 -25.70 -12.01 -10.39
N ALA A 211 -26.87 -12.13 -11.01
CA ALA A 211 -27.71 -13.32 -10.87
C ALA A 211 -27.04 -14.60 -11.42
N ASP A 212 -26.21 -14.44 -12.46
CA ASP A 212 -25.39 -15.50 -13.04
C ASP A 212 -24.28 -15.97 -12.08
N ALA A 213 -23.65 -15.05 -11.34
CA ALA A 213 -22.61 -15.36 -10.35
C ALA A 213 -23.12 -16.26 -9.21
N LEU A 214 -24.40 -16.17 -8.85
CA LEU A 214 -25.00 -17.00 -7.79
C LEU A 214 -25.03 -18.51 -8.13
N SER A 215 -24.88 -18.87 -9.41
CA SER A 215 -24.87 -20.26 -9.87
C SER A 215 -23.46 -20.86 -10.00
N GLN A 216 -22.43 -20.02 -9.93
CA GLN A 216 -21.03 -20.34 -10.21
C GLN A 216 -20.21 -20.42 -8.91
N ASN A 217 -18.94 -20.86 -9.01
CA ASN A 217 -18.01 -20.60 -7.91
C ASN A 217 -17.54 -19.15 -8.01
N MET A 218 -17.42 -18.52 -6.86
CA MET A 218 -16.91 -17.17 -6.71
C MET A 218 -15.57 -17.23 -5.99
N ILE A 219 -14.68 -16.33 -6.37
CA ILE A 219 -13.47 -16.05 -5.62
C ILE A 219 -13.74 -14.90 -4.65
N VAL A 220 -13.36 -15.09 -3.40
CA VAL A 220 -13.56 -14.14 -2.31
C VAL A 220 -12.21 -13.79 -1.71
N THR A 221 -11.91 -12.50 -1.61
CA THR A 221 -10.71 -12.02 -0.91
C THR A 221 -11.10 -11.23 0.32
N PHE A 222 -10.32 -11.39 1.40
CA PHE A 222 -10.47 -10.63 2.63
C PHE A 222 -9.27 -9.71 2.83
N LYS A 223 -9.53 -8.44 3.10
CA LYS A 223 -8.48 -7.46 3.36
C LYS A 223 -8.79 -6.55 4.53
N ILE A 224 -7.72 -6.04 5.12
CA ILE A 224 -7.78 -4.99 6.15
C ILE A 224 -7.08 -3.77 5.57
N VAL A 225 -7.81 -2.65 5.50
CA VAL A 225 -7.38 -1.41 4.88
C VAL A 225 -7.36 -0.31 5.92
N TYR A 226 -6.26 0.41 6.00
CA TYR A 226 -6.16 1.67 6.72
C TYR A 226 -6.29 2.83 5.74
N GLN A 227 -7.01 3.87 6.13
CA GLN A 227 -7.10 5.10 5.35
C GLN A 227 -6.38 6.23 6.09
N THR A 228 -5.45 6.89 5.43
CA THR A 228 -4.71 8.02 6.01
C THR A 228 -5.58 9.29 6.07
N ALA A 229 -5.10 10.32 6.74
CA ALA A 229 -5.79 11.62 6.80
C ALA A 229 -5.92 12.26 5.40
N GLU A 230 -4.97 11.97 4.51
CA GLU A 230 -4.91 12.40 3.11
C GLU A 230 -5.78 11.52 2.18
N LYS A 231 -6.61 10.64 2.74
CA LYS A 231 -7.50 9.70 2.04
C LYS A 231 -6.79 8.59 1.25
N GLU A 232 -5.49 8.43 1.42
CA GLU A 232 -4.75 7.30 0.84
C GLU A 232 -5.18 5.99 1.51
N GLN A 233 -5.40 4.93 0.73
CA GLN A 233 -5.71 3.59 1.26
C GLN A 233 -4.47 2.71 1.28
N LYS A 234 -4.19 2.09 2.42
CA LYS A 234 -3.07 1.16 2.63
C LYS A 234 -3.60 -0.20 3.06
N ASN A 235 -3.28 -1.23 2.28
CA ASN A 235 -3.58 -2.61 2.66
C ASN A 235 -2.65 -3.00 3.81
N LEU A 236 -3.23 -3.27 4.98
CA LEU A 236 -2.52 -3.80 6.14
C LEU A 236 -2.45 -5.32 6.13
N TYR A 237 -3.40 -5.97 5.46
CA TYR A 237 -3.45 -7.42 5.24
C TYR A 237 -4.31 -7.73 4.02
N VAL A 238 -3.94 -8.75 3.26
CA VAL A 238 -4.74 -9.35 2.19
C VAL A 238 -4.64 -10.87 2.33
N SER A 239 -5.76 -11.57 2.35
CA SER A 239 -5.79 -13.03 2.40
C SER A 239 -5.40 -13.64 1.06
N GLN A 240 -5.04 -14.92 1.08
CA GLN A 240 -5.13 -15.72 -0.14
C GLN A 240 -6.59 -15.74 -0.65
N PRO A 241 -6.81 -15.88 -1.97
CA PRO A 241 -8.15 -16.04 -2.51
C PRO A 241 -8.84 -17.29 -1.96
N LEU A 242 -10.13 -17.18 -1.68
CA LEU A 242 -10.96 -18.26 -1.14
C LEU A 242 -12.07 -18.58 -2.14
N GLN A 243 -12.31 -19.85 -2.40
CA GLN A 243 -13.44 -20.27 -3.23
C GLN A 243 -14.72 -20.36 -2.39
N PHE A 244 -15.82 -19.88 -2.97
CA PHE A 244 -17.14 -19.99 -2.38
C PHE A 244 -18.18 -20.30 -3.45
N ARG A 245 -19.06 -21.26 -3.18
CA ARG A 245 -20.22 -21.53 -4.01
C ARG A 245 -21.48 -21.25 -3.22
N TYR A 246 -22.35 -20.40 -3.74
CA TYR A 246 -23.65 -20.16 -3.12
C TYR A 246 -24.56 -21.37 -3.36
N ALA A 247 -24.79 -22.16 -2.32
CA ALA A 247 -25.78 -23.23 -2.36
C ALA A 247 -27.11 -22.69 -1.81
N LYS A 248 -28.07 -22.42 -2.70
CA LYS A 248 -29.46 -22.17 -2.31
C LYS A 248 -29.98 -23.45 -1.66
N LYS A 249 -30.28 -23.40 -0.35
CA LYS A 249 -30.96 -24.50 0.34
C LYS A 249 -32.43 -24.56 -0.05
#